data_AF-A0A7S3VDW0-F1
#
_entry.id   AF-A0A7S3VDW0-F1
#
_cell.length_a   1.000
_cell.length_b   1.000
_cell.length_c   1.000
_cell.angle_alpha   90.00
_cell.angle_beta   90.00
_cell.angle_gamma   90.00
#
_symmetry.space_group_name_H-M   'P 1'
#
loop_
_entity.id
_entity.type
_entity.pdbx_description
1 polymer ?
#
loop_
_entity_poly.entity_id
_entity_poly.type
_entity_poly.pdbx_seq_one_letter_code
_entity_poly.pdbx_strand_id
1 'polypeptide(L)'
;MVLARIRDAIQGKPKLDGEARLPEYFPVQPSGCERHADKLFKCLSDDATSKARDMETAGLHKSYYPDVEVKPMDDEAAKRVEELAKSGENVSSSVLPKAGDNPLEECRDFIAYYKRCCDRELKKKKNWILTEPYRVQEEYRYKQNSSS
;
A
#
# COMPACT_ATOMS: atom_id res chain seq x y z
N MET A 1 -6.89 28.50 5.89
CA MET A 1 -6.03 27.60 5.07
C MET A 1 -4.56 27.58 5.51
N VAL A 2 -4.04 28.60 6.22
CA VAL A 2 -2.61 28.66 6.62
C VAL A 2 -2.30 27.88 7.91
N LEU A 3 -3.21 27.86 8.89
CA LEU A 3 -3.03 27.15 10.18
C LEU A 3 -2.85 25.62 10.04
N ALA A 4 -3.47 24.99 9.04
CA ALA A 4 -3.31 23.56 8.78
C ALA A 4 -1.90 23.21 8.30
N ARG A 5 -1.28 24.07 7.47
CA ARG A 5 0.08 23.88 6.96
C ARG A 5 1.13 24.02 8.06
N ILE A 6 0.91 24.94 9.02
CA ILE A 6 1.80 25.14 10.17
C ILE A 6 1.73 23.93 11.13
N ARG A 7 0.53 23.39 11.36
CA ARG A 7 0.35 22.20 12.20
C ARG A 7 1.03 20.95 11.60
N ASP A 8 1.10 20.87 10.27
CA ASP A 8 1.82 19.79 9.58
C ASP A 8 3.34 19.92 9.64
N ALA A 9 3.88 21.15 9.64
CA ALA A 9 5.30 21.39 9.83
C ALA A 9 5.77 21.01 11.25
N ILE A 10 4.91 21.19 12.27
CA ILE A 10 5.23 20.88 13.68
C ILE A 10 5.19 19.37 13.98
N GLN A 11 4.31 18.62 13.31
CA GLN A 11 4.14 17.18 13.57
C GLN A 11 5.18 16.27 12.84
N GLY A 12 6.09 16.84 12.07
CA GLY A 12 7.12 16.08 11.35
C GLY A 12 6.60 15.20 10.21
N LYS A 13 7.52 14.49 9.54
CA LYS A 13 7.18 13.50 8.49
C LYS A 13 6.36 12.37 9.10
N PRO A 14 5.21 11.97 8.51
CA PRO A 14 4.45 10.82 8.97
C PRO A 14 5.29 9.56 8.82
N LYS A 15 5.32 8.72 9.85
CA LYS A 15 5.97 7.41 9.82
C LYS A 15 4.90 6.34 9.94
N LEU A 16 5.11 5.22 9.24
CA LEU A 16 4.36 3.99 9.46
C LEU A 16 5.04 3.17 10.54
N ASP A 17 4.27 2.79 11.56
CA ASP A 17 4.69 1.85 12.58
C ASP A 17 4.57 0.42 12.02
N GLY A 18 5.67 -0.35 12.08
CA GLY A 18 5.70 -1.75 11.65
C GLY A 18 5.98 -1.95 10.16
N GLU A 19 5.46 -3.05 9.61
CA GLU A 19 5.57 -3.43 8.19
C GLU A 19 4.70 -2.52 7.30
N ALA A 20 5.19 -2.14 6.11
CA ALA A 20 4.40 -1.36 5.17
C ALA A 20 3.12 -2.11 4.74
N ARG A 21 1.95 -1.59 5.16
CA ARG A 21 0.63 -2.12 4.80
C ARG A 21 -0.31 -0.98 4.40
N LEU A 22 -1.16 -1.26 3.40
CA LEU A 22 -2.20 -0.33 3.00
C LEU A 22 -3.26 -0.21 4.12
N PRO A 23 -3.83 0.99 4.36
CA PRO A 23 -4.92 1.15 5.31
C PRO A 23 -6.17 0.35 4.91
N GLU A 24 -6.99 -0.07 5.88
CA GLU A 24 -8.21 -0.85 5.63
C GLU A 24 -9.22 -0.14 4.73
N TYR A 25 -9.28 1.19 4.78
CA TYR A 25 -10.15 2.00 3.93
C TYR A 25 -9.58 2.27 2.53
N PHE A 26 -8.39 1.78 2.19
CA PHE A 26 -7.90 1.86 0.82
C PHE A 26 -8.84 1.05 -0.11
N PRO A 27 -9.18 1.50 -1.33
CA PRO A 27 -8.61 2.62 -2.10
C PRO A 27 -9.44 3.92 -2.06
N VAL A 28 -9.90 4.37 -0.88
CA VAL A 28 -10.72 5.59 -0.79
C VAL A 28 -9.91 6.87 -1.07
N GLN A 29 -10.44 7.77 -1.90
CA GLN A 29 -9.83 9.08 -2.19
C GLN A 29 -10.73 10.22 -1.67
N PRO A 30 -10.57 10.66 -0.40
CA PRO A 30 -11.37 11.75 0.13
C PRO A 30 -10.97 13.09 -0.49
N SER A 31 -11.94 14.00 -0.66
CA SER A 31 -11.70 15.31 -1.26
C SER A 31 -10.72 16.12 -0.41
N GLY A 32 -9.61 16.56 -1.02
CA GLY A 32 -8.47 17.22 -0.39
C GLY A 32 -7.24 16.34 -0.17
N CYS A 33 -7.30 15.04 -0.49
CA CYS A 33 -6.17 14.10 -0.43
C CYS A 33 -5.72 13.58 -1.80
N GLU A 34 -6.22 14.15 -2.90
CA GLU A 34 -6.04 13.66 -4.27
C GLU A 34 -4.56 13.46 -4.58
N ARG A 35 -3.73 14.49 -4.32
CA ARG A 35 -2.28 14.44 -4.58
C ARG A 35 -1.55 13.33 -3.82
N HIS A 36 -1.99 12.98 -2.61
CA HIS A 36 -1.36 11.92 -1.82
C HIS A 36 -1.80 10.55 -2.31
N ALA A 37 -3.08 10.41 -2.66
CA ALA A 37 -3.61 9.22 -3.29
C ALA A 37 -2.93 8.97 -4.64
N ASP A 38 -2.83 9.96 -5.52
CA ASP A 38 -2.21 9.80 -6.86
C ASP A 38 -0.75 9.36 -6.77
N LYS A 39 0.01 9.92 -5.82
CA LYS A 39 1.40 9.49 -5.57
C LYS A 39 1.48 8.06 -5.06
N LEU A 40 0.57 7.67 -4.16
CA LEU A 40 0.50 6.30 -3.68
C LEU A 40 0.14 5.34 -4.83
N PHE A 41 -0.92 5.63 -5.59
CA PHE A 41 -1.33 4.81 -6.72
C PHE A 41 -0.23 4.68 -7.77
N LYS A 42 0.49 5.76 -8.07
CA LYS A 42 1.63 5.72 -8.99
C LYS A 42 2.75 4.82 -8.48
N CYS A 43 3.12 4.94 -7.21
CA CYS A 43 4.13 4.06 -6.63
C CYS A 43 3.67 2.60 -6.63
N LEU A 44 2.39 2.35 -6.35
CA LEU A 44 1.82 1.01 -6.38
C LEU A 44 1.82 0.41 -7.80
N SER A 45 1.49 1.20 -8.82
CA SER A 45 1.42 0.73 -10.21
C SER A 45 2.79 0.49 -10.83
N ASP A 46 3.80 1.22 -10.37
CA ASP A 46 5.13 1.21 -10.98
C ASP A 46 6.10 0.43 -10.08
N ASP A 47 6.60 1.05 -9.02
CA ASP A 47 7.71 0.56 -8.20
C ASP A 47 7.33 -0.73 -7.45
N ALA A 48 6.21 -0.74 -6.73
CA ALA A 48 5.78 -1.91 -5.97
C ALA A 48 5.39 -3.07 -6.88
N THR A 49 4.76 -2.78 -8.03
CA THR A 49 4.39 -3.82 -9.01
C THR A 49 5.63 -4.40 -9.68
N SER A 50 6.63 -3.58 -10.02
CA SER A 50 7.91 -4.07 -10.56
C SER A 50 8.58 -5.02 -9.57
N LYS A 51 8.70 -4.61 -8.30
CA LYS A 51 9.31 -5.44 -7.27
C LYS A 51 8.52 -6.73 -7.02
N ALA A 52 7.19 -6.66 -7.03
CA ALA A 52 6.35 -7.85 -6.93
C ALA A 52 6.59 -8.83 -8.09
N ARG A 53 6.72 -8.33 -9.33
CA ARG A 53 7.06 -9.17 -10.50
C ARG A 53 8.44 -9.80 -10.39
N ASP A 54 9.42 -9.06 -9.89
CA ASP A 54 10.78 -9.59 -9.68
C ASP A 54 10.77 -10.70 -8.62
N MET A 55 10.00 -10.51 -7.54
CA MET A 55 9.78 -11.54 -6.51
C MET A 55 9.03 -12.76 -7.04
N GLU A 56 8.03 -12.57 -7.90
CA GLU A 56 7.31 -13.66 -8.57
C GLU A 56 8.24 -14.47 -9.47
N THR A 57 9.03 -13.77 -10.30
CA THR A 57 9.99 -14.38 -11.22
C THR A 57 11.04 -15.20 -10.48
N ALA A 58 11.56 -14.67 -9.37
CA ALA A 58 12.53 -15.35 -8.52
C ALA A 58 11.92 -16.42 -7.58
N GLY A 59 10.59 -16.57 -7.54
CA GLY A 59 9.93 -17.53 -6.65
C GLY A 59 10.01 -17.17 -5.16
N LEU A 60 10.18 -15.88 -4.84
CA LEU A 60 10.36 -15.38 -3.47
C LEU A 60 9.09 -14.74 -2.89
N HIS A 61 8.01 -14.72 -3.66
CA HIS A 61 6.73 -14.20 -3.21
C HIS A 61 6.11 -15.12 -2.15
N LYS A 62 5.33 -14.52 -1.25
CA LYS A 62 4.63 -15.27 -0.20
C LYS A 62 3.30 -15.80 -0.74
N SER A 63 3.11 -17.12 -0.74
CA SER A 63 1.79 -17.70 -0.93
C SER A 63 0.93 -17.49 0.32
N TYR A 64 -0.31 -17.07 0.12
CA TYR A 64 -1.33 -17.02 1.18
C TYR A 64 -2.06 -18.37 1.34
N TYR A 65 -1.79 -19.33 0.46
CA TYR A 65 -2.31 -20.70 0.53
C TYR A 65 -1.21 -21.63 1.06
N PRO A 66 -1.43 -22.31 2.19
CA PRO A 66 -0.40 -23.13 2.83
C PRO A 66 0.05 -24.33 1.98
N ASP A 67 -0.81 -24.79 1.08
CA ASP A 67 -0.55 -25.96 0.23
C ASP A 67 0.17 -25.64 -1.09
N VAL A 68 0.44 -24.36 -1.35
CA VAL A 68 1.07 -23.92 -2.60
C VAL A 68 2.55 -23.63 -2.35
N GLU A 69 3.39 -24.56 -2.79
CA GLU A 69 4.84 -24.35 -2.90
C GLU A 69 5.12 -23.40 -4.07
N VAL A 70 5.67 -22.23 -3.74
CA VAL A 70 6.06 -21.24 -4.73
C VAL A 70 7.30 -21.73 -5.48
N LYS A 71 7.20 -21.75 -6.81
CA LYS A 71 8.32 -22.06 -7.71
C LYS A 71 8.74 -20.81 -8.47
N PRO A 72 10.05 -20.63 -8.74
CA PRO A 72 10.51 -19.57 -9.61
C PRO A 72 9.95 -19.77 -11.02
N MET A 73 9.63 -18.66 -11.69
CA MET A 73 9.31 -18.70 -13.12
C MET A 73 10.58 -18.78 -13.97
N ASP A 74 11.71 -18.30 -13.43
CA ASP A 74 13.02 -18.33 -14.07
C ASP A 74 14.07 -18.86 -13.08
N ASP A 75 14.58 -20.06 -13.37
CA ASP A 75 15.62 -20.73 -12.56
C ASP A 75 16.95 -19.96 -12.55
N GLU A 76 17.26 -19.17 -13.59
CA GLU A 76 18.46 -18.33 -13.61
C GLU A 76 18.31 -17.10 -12.70
N ALA A 77 17.12 -16.50 -12.66
CA ALA A 77 16.81 -15.41 -11.74
C ALA A 77 16.88 -15.87 -10.29
N ALA A 78 16.33 -17.05 -9.97
CA ALA A 78 16.42 -17.64 -8.64
C ALA A 78 17.88 -17.90 -8.21
N LYS A 79 18.71 -18.45 -9.11
CA LYS A 79 20.14 -18.68 -8.84
C LYS A 79 20.90 -17.38 -8.57
N ARG A 80 20.64 -16.32 -9.32
CA ARG A 80 21.28 -15.01 -9.09
C ARG A 80 20.95 -14.45 -7.71
N VAL A 81 19.69 -14.57 -7.27
CA VAL A 81 19.31 -14.13 -5.93
C VAL A 81 19.95 -15.01 -4.86
N GLU A 82 20.00 -16.33 -5.04
CA GLU A 82 20.66 -17.24 -4.10
C GLU A 82 22.18 -17.00 -3.98
N GLU A 83 22.86 -16.81 -5.10
CA GLU A 83 24.31 -16.59 -5.13
C GLU A 83 24.70 -15.29 -4.42
N LEU A 84 23.90 -14.24 -4.58
CA LEU A 84 24.09 -12.96 -3.89
C LEU A 84 23.68 -12.99 -2.42
N ALA A 85 22.68 -13.79 -2.06
CA ALA A 85 22.37 -14.05 -0.65
C ALA A 85 23.54 -14.77 0.06
N LYS A 86 24.25 -15.66 -0.66
CA LYS A 86 25.42 -16.40 -0.15
C LYS A 86 26.70 -15.57 -0.12
N SER A 87 26.87 -14.59 -1.03
CA SER A 87 28.08 -13.76 -1.07
C SER A 87 28.18 -12.74 0.08
N GLY A 88 27.09 -12.53 0.83
CA GLY A 88 27.06 -11.57 1.95
C GLY A 88 27.27 -10.12 1.52
N GLU A 89 27.35 -9.88 0.21
CA GLU A 89 27.46 -8.56 -0.37
C GLU A 89 26.09 -7.90 -0.15
N ASN A 90 26.05 -6.92 0.76
CA ASN A 90 24.95 -5.97 0.81
C ASN A 90 25.02 -5.13 -0.48
N VAL A 91 24.72 -5.75 -1.62
CA VAL A 91 24.33 -5.06 -2.83
C VAL A 91 23.22 -4.13 -2.36
N SER A 92 23.48 -2.83 -2.48
CA SER A 92 22.57 -1.79 -2.02
C SER A 92 21.15 -2.22 -2.37
N SER A 93 20.28 -2.14 -1.39
CA SER A 93 18.90 -2.65 -1.29
C SER A 93 17.93 -2.26 -2.41
N SER A 94 18.37 -2.13 -3.66
CA SER A 94 17.65 -1.50 -4.77
C SER A 94 17.72 -2.26 -6.10
N VAL A 95 18.31 -3.46 -6.19
CA VAL A 95 18.44 -4.14 -7.51
C VAL A 95 17.84 -5.55 -7.56
N LEU A 96 17.86 -6.31 -6.47
CA LEU A 96 17.34 -7.67 -6.47
C LEU A 96 16.47 -7.96 -5.23
N PRO A 97 15.33 -8.65 -5.40
CA PRO A 97 14.40 -8.94 -4.31
C PRO A 97 14.99 -9.95 -3.33
N LYS A 98 14.73 -9.79 -2.03
CA LYS A 98 15.11 -10.77 -1.00
C LYS A 98 13.90 -11.60 -0.56
N ALA A 99 14.18 -12.81 -0.07
CA ALA A 99 13.17 -13.66 0.53
C ALA A 99 12.51 -12.95 1.73
N GLY A 100 11.18 -12.82 1.70
CA GLY A 100 10.43 -12.13 2.76
C GLY A 100 10.39 -10.59 2.64
N ASP A 101 10.90 -10.01 1.54
CA ASP A 101 10.69 -8.61 1.25
C ASP A 101 9.19 -8.30 1.08
N ASN A 102 8.80 -7.09 1.45
CA ASN A 102 7.46 -6.57 1.18
C ASN A 102 7.55 -5.52 0.06
N PRO A 103 6.87 -5.72 -1.08
CA PRO A 103 6.90 -4.79 -2.22
C PRO A 103 6.35 -3.40 -1.87
N LEU A 104 5.51 -3.29 -0.83
CA LEU A 104 4.95 -2.02 -0.36
C LEU A 104 5.95 -1.14 0.39
N GLU A 105 7.12 -1.67 0.77
CA GLU A 105 8.16 -0.87 1.44
C GLU A 105 8.69 0.26 0.55
N GLU A 106 8.71 0.07 -0.77
CA GLU A 106 9.06 1.13 -1.74
C GLU A 106 8.09 2.32 -1.63
N CYS A 107 6.84 2.04 -1.29
CA CYS A 107 5.78 3.04 -1.17
C CYS A 107 5.52 3.50 0.26
N ARG A 108 6.35 3.12 1.24
CA ARG A 108 6.13 3.37 2.67
C ARG A 108 5.81 4.82 2.98
N ASP A 109 6.62 5.75 2.48
CA ASP A 109 6.40 7.18 2.72
C ASP A 109 5.05 7.64 2.14
N PHE A 110 4.71 7.21 0.93
CA PHE A 110 3.43 7.56 0.30
C PHE A 110 2.23 6.99 1.05
N ILE A 111 2.33 5.76 1.54
CA ILE A 111 1.31 5.13 2.40
C ILE A 111 1.15 5.95 3.69
N ALA A 112 2.24 6.39 4.32
CA ALA A 112 2.19 7.17 5.56
C ALA A 112 1.51 8.54 5.35
N TYR A 113 1.83 9.22 4.24
CA TYR A 113 1.18 10.49 3.88
C TYR A 113 -0.29 10.32 3.51
N TYR A 114 -0.61 9.28 2.74
CA TYR A 114 -1.99 8.95 2.38
C TYR A 114 -2.83 8.64 3.62
N LYS A 115 -2.31 7.80 4.52
CA LYS A 115 -2.97 7.43 5.78
C LYS A 115 -3.27 8.66 6.62
N ARG A 116 -2.27 9.51 6.88
CA ARG A 116 -2.43 10.74 7.67
C ARG A 116 -3.45 11.70 7.05
N CYS A 117 -3.49 11.80 5.73
CA CYS A 117 -4.46 12.66 5.05
C CYS A 117 -5.88 12.10 5.20
N CYS A 118 -6.07 10.81 4.91
CA CYS A 118 -7.37 10.15 4.99
C CYS A 118 -7.93 10.13 6.42
N ASP A 119 -7.10 9.86 7.43
CA ASP A 119 -7.50 9.85 8.85
C ASP A 119 -8.07 11.21 9.31
N ARG A 120 -7.68 12.31 8.64
CA ARG A 120 -8.16 13.67 8.90
C ARG A 120 -9.35 14.07 8.03
N GLU A 121 -9.31 13.74 6.75
CA GLU A 121 -10.34 14.17 5.80
C GLU A 121 -11.60 13.30 5.85
N LEU A 122 -11.50 11.99 6.15
CA LEU A 122 -12.66 11.08 6.24
C LEU A 122 -13.61 11.44 7.38
N LYS A 123 -13.11 12.07 8.44
CA LYS A 123 -13.93 12.54 9.57
C LYS A 123 -14.78 13.77 9.25
N LYS A 124 -14.57 14.41 8.09
CA LYS A 124 -15.27 15.64 7.72
C LYS A 124 -16.57 15.32 7.01
N LYS A 125 -17.61 16.12 7.29
CA LYS A 125 -18.96 15.96 6.72
C LYS A 125 -18.98 15.87 5.18
N LYS A 126 -18.10 16.61 4.49
CA LYS A 126 -17.98 16.57 3.01
C LYS A 126 -17.58 15.20 2.45
N ASN A 127 -16.91 14.36 3.24
CA ASN A 127 -16.41 13.03 2.84
C ASN A 127 -17.18 11.90 3.53
N TRP A 128 -18.28 12.20 4.22
CA TRP A 128 -19.04 11.22 4.99
C TRP A 128 -19.54 10.07 4.11
N ILE A 129 -19.86 10.35 2.84
CA ILE A 129 -20.29 9.35 1.84
C ILE A 129 -19.28 8.21 1.65
N LEU A 130 -18.00 8.44 1.95
CA LEU A 130 -16.93 7.47 1.78
C LEU A 130 -16.74 6.57 3.00
N THR A 131 -17.54 6.74 4.06
CA THR A 131 -17.44 5.98 5.32
C THR A 131 -18.46 4.84 5.37
N GLU A 132 -18.10 3.73 6.02
CA GLU A 132 -19.00 2.57 6.19
C GLU A 132 -20.38 2.89 6.77
N PRO A 133 -20.52 3.76 7.80
CA PRO A 133 -21.83 4.09 8.35
C PRO A 133 -22.81 4.66 7.32
N TYR A 134 -22.31 5.40 6.32
CA TYR A 134 -23.13 5.95 5.25
C TYR A 134 -23.53 4.91 4.21
N ARG A 135 -22.58 4.06 3.80
CA ARG A 135 -22.85 2.96 2.86
C ARG A 135 -23.94 2.04 3.41
N VAL A 136 -23.85 1.69 4.70
CA VAL A 136 -24.87 0.89 5.39
C VAL A 136 -26.24 1.58 5.34
N GLN A 137 -26.31 2.89 5.60
CA GLN A 137 -27.57 3.65 5.50
C GLN A 137 -28.16 3.65 4.09
N GLU A 138 -27.34 3.80 3.05
CA GLU A 138 -27.81 3.72 1.66
C GLU A 138 -28.30 2.31 1.30
N GLU A 139 -27.58 1.26 1.69
CA GLU A 139 -28.00 -0.12 1.48
C GLU A 139 -29.38 -0.41 2.10
N TYR A 140 -29.63 0.07 3.33
CA TYR A 140 -30.96 -0.04 3.95
C TYR A 140 -32.04 0.72 3.18
N ARG A 141 -31.71 1.91 2.66
CA ARG A 141 -32.64 2.72 1.85
C ARG A 141 -33.02 2.01 0.54
N TYR A 142 -32.07 1.35 -0.12
CA TYR A 142 -32.34 0.59 -1.34
C TYR A 142 -33.12 -0.71 -1.05
N LYS A 143 -32.81 -1.41 0.06
CA LYS A 143 -33.57 -2.60 0.47
C LYS A 143 -35.05 -2.28 0.71
N GLN A 144 -35.35 -1.17 1.36
CA GLN A 144 -36.73 -0.74 1.62
C GLN A 144 -37.51 -0.41 0.34
N ASN A 145 -36.84 0.13 -0.68
CA ASN A 145 -37.46 0.48 -1.96
C ASN A 145 -37.54 -0.71 -2.93
N SER A 146 -36.78 -1.79 -2.70
CA SER A 146 -36.82 -3.02 -3.52
C SER A 146 -37.91 -4.01 -3.12
N SER A 147 -38.60 -3.77 -1.99
CA SER A 147 -39.66 -4.62 -1.46
C SER A 147 -41.07 -4.05 -1.68
N SER A 148 -41.30 -3.31 -2.77
CA SER A 148 -42.62 -2.81 -3.19
C SER A 148 -43.12 -3.52 -4.45
#